data_AF-A0A3L8T099-F1
#
_entry.id   AF-A0A3L8T099-F1
#
_cell.length_a   1.000
_cell.length_b   1.000
_cell.length_c   1.000
_cell.angle_alpha   90.00
_cell.angle_beta   90.00
_cell.angle_gamma   90.00
#
_symmetry.space_group_name_H-M   'P 1'
#
loop_
_entity.id
_entity.type
_entity.pdbx_description
1 polymer ?
#
loop_
_entity_poly.entity_id
_entity_poly.type
_entity_poly.pdbx_seq_one_letter_code
_entity_poly.pdbx_strand_id
1 'polypeptide(L)'
;ERDKDFSHHRRHYKEFRFDLTQIPHGEAVTAAEFRIYKDRSNSRFENETIQISIYQITKEYPNRDADLFLLDTRKAQASDVGWFVFDITVTSNHWVINPQNNLGLQLCAETGD
;
A
#
# COMPACT_ATOMS: atom_id res chain seq x y z
N GLU A 1 -3.45 5.00 -11.14
CA GLU A 1 -3.82 5.52 -9.80
C GLU A 1 -5.33 5.65 -9.77
N ARG A 2 -6.01 5.00 -8.82
CA ARG A 2 -7.47 5.06 -8.69
C ARG A 2 -7.81 5.42 -7.25
N ASP A 3 -8.26 6.65 -7.03
CA ASP A 3 -8.81 7.09 -5.76
C ASP A 3 -10.30 6.76 -5.75
N LYS A 4 -10.76 6.00 -4.75
CA LYS A 4 -12.18 5.69 -4.55
C LYS A 4 -12.69 6.48 -3.34
N ASP A 5 -13.20 7.68 -3.58
CA ASP A 5 -13.96 8.45 -2.60
C ASP A 5 -15.42 7.95 -2.55
N PHE A 6 -15.74 7.07 -1.61
CA PHE A 6 -17.12 6.76 -1.23
C PHE A 6 -17.33 7.16 0.25
N SER A 7 -18.34 8.01 0.48
CA SER A 7 -18.74 8.55 1.80
C SER A 7 -19.11 7.42 2.79
N HIS A 8 -18.99 7.47 4.12
CA HIS A 8 -19.09 8.52 5.15
C HIS A 8 -18.20 8.25 6.39
N HIS A 9 -17.13 7.46 6.27
CA HIS A 9 -16.10 7.31 7.32
C HIS A 9 -14.75 7.32 6.61
N ARG A 10 -13.86 8.24 6.99
CA ARG A 10 -12.57 8.56 6.34
C ARG A 10 -11.64 7.35 6.14
N ARG A 11 -11.90 6.49 5.17
CA ARG A 11 -10.94 5.48 4.71
C ARG A 11 -10.20 6.05 3.51
N HIS A 12 -9.19 6.86 3.77
CA HIS A 12 -8.28 7.35 2.75
C HIS A 12 -7.31 6.23 2.39
N TYR A 13 -7.67 5.45 1.36
CA TYR A 13 -6.76 4.47 0.78
C TYR A 13 -6.39 4.82 -0.66
N LYS A 14 -5.26 4.30 -1.09
CA LYS A 14 -4.73 4.48 -2.44
C LYS A 14 -4.22 3.17 -2.99
N GLU A 15 -4.58 2.85 -4.22
CA GLU A 15 -4.18 1.61 -4.89
C GLU A 15 -3.04 1.81 -5.89
N PHE A 16 -2.10 0.88 -5.89
CA PHE A 16 -0.91 0.86 -6.74
C PHE A 16 -0.85 -0.43 -7.53
N ARG A 17 -0.63 -0.32 -8.84
CA ARG A 17 -0.50 -1.45 -9.78
C ARG A 17 0.89 -1.46 -10.37
N PHE A 18 1.44 -2.66 -10.54
CA PHE A 18 2.81 -2.87 -10.98
C PHE A 18 2.82 -3.77 -12.20
N ASP A 19 3.56 -3.36 -13.23
CA ASP A 19 3.85 -4.20 -14.37
C ASP A 19 5.15 -4.98 -14.10
N LEU A 20 5.01 -6.29 -13.90
CA LEU A 20 6.13 -7.20 -13.67
C LEU A 20 6.53 -7.98 -14.93
N THR A 21 5.95 -7.68 -16.09
CA THR A 21 6.26 -8.38 -17.36
C THR A 21 7.70 -8.19 -17.83
N GLN A 22 8.40 -7.20 -17.28
CA GLN A 22 9.82 -6.95 -17.53
C GLN A 22 10.73 -7.97 -16.83
N ILE A 23 10.21 -8.80 -15.92
CA ILE A 23 10.97 -9.87 -15.26
C ILE A 23 10.90 -11.12 -16.16
N PRO A 24 12.03 -11.62 -16.68
CA PRO A 24 12.05 -12.79 -17.55
C PRO A 24 11.52 -14.05 -16.86
N HIS A 25 10.95 -14.96 -17.67
CA HIS A 25 10.49 -16.25 -17.16
C HIS A 25 11.63 -17.06 -16.53
N GLY A 26 11.38 -17.57 -15.33
CA GLY A 26 12.37 -18.34 -14.56
C GLY A 26 13.29 -17.48 -13.68
N GLU A 27 13.22 -16.15 -13.81
CA GLU A 27 13.89 -15.24 -12.88
C GLU A 27 13.02 -14.94 -11.66
N ALA A 28 13.68 -14.56 -10.57
CA ALA A 28 13.05 -14.25 -9.30
C ALA A 28 13.37 -12.81 -8.89
N VAL A 29 12.47 -12.20 -8.13
CA VAL A 29 12.72 -10.90 -7.51
C VAL A 29 13.68 -11.12 -6.34
N THR A 30 14.89 -10.55 -6.43
CA THR A 30 15.89 -10.65 -5.36
C THR A 30 15.61 -9.69 -4.22
N ALA A 31 15.09 -8.50 -4.53
CA ALA A 31 14.62 -7.52 -3.56
C ALA A 31 13.57 -6.61 -4.22
N ALA A 32 12.53 -6.25 -3.48
CA ALA A 32 11.60 -5.22 -3.88
C ALA A 32 11.12 -4.42 -2.67
N GLU A 33 11.13 -3.10 -2.82
CA GLU A 33 10.69 -2.17 -1.79
C GLU A 33 9.62 -1.25 -2.33
N PHE A 34 8.53 -1.13 -1.58
CA PHE A 34 7.53 -0.11 -1.80
C PHE A 34 7.85 1.10 -0.92
N ARG A 35 8.15 2.25 -1.55
CA ARG A 35 8.60 3.45 -0.86
C ARG A 35 7.57 4.57 -0.96
N ILE A 36 7.19 5.13 0.18
CA ILE A 36 6.23 6.23 0.27
C ILE A 36 6.90 7.42 0.93
N TYR A 37 6.81 8.58 0.29
CA TYR A 37 7.24 9.83 0.89
C TYR A 37 6.09 10.45 1.68
N LYS A 38 6.30 10.70 2.96
CA LYS A 38 5.39 11.52 3.77
C LYS A 38 5.95 12.92 3.88
N ASP A 39 5.17 13.89 3.43
CA ASP A 39 5.45 15.30 3.66
C ASP A 39 4.88 15.75 5.03
N ARG A 40 5.26 16.96 5.46
CA ARG A 40 4.77 17.56 6.71
C ARG A 40 3.27 17.82 6.62
N SER A 41 2.52 17.34 7.61
CA SER A 41 1.09 17.67 7.72
C SER A 41 0.88 19.10 8.23
N ASN A 42 -0.32 19.65 8.02
CA ASN A 42 -0.66 20.97 8.52
C ASN A 42 -0.58 21.01 10.06
N SER A 43 -0.16 22.15 10.63
CA SER A 43 0.27 22.28 12.03
C SER A 43 -0.77 21.89 13.08
N ARG A 44 -2.05 21.82 12.69
CA ARG A 44 -3.17 21.46 13.59
C ARG A 44 -3.12 20.01 14.08
N PHE A 45 -2.37 19.14 13.42
CA PHE A 45 -2.35 17.70 13.69
C PHE A 45 -0.97 17.19 14.10
N GLU A 46 -0.02 18.06 14.44
CA GLU A 46 1.39 17.68 14.65
C GLU A 46 1.63 16.61 15.71
N ASN A 47 0.73 16.53 16.71
CA ASN A 47 0.78 15.55 17.81
C ASN A 47 0.00 14.27 17.52
N GLU A 48 -0.65 14.16 16.36
CA GLU A 48 -1.37 12.95 15.99
C GLU A 48 -0.40 11.88 15.50
N THR A 49 -0.69 10.64 15.87
CA THR A 49 0.01 9.48 15.31
C THR A 49 -0.79 8.97 14.12
N ILE A 50 -0.12 8.84 12.98
CA ILE A 50 -0.65 8.24 11.76
C ILE A 50 -0.18 6.79 11.70
N GLN A 51 -1.11 5.88 11.46
CA GLN A 51 -0.83 4.50 11.11
C GLN A 51 -0.95 4.32 9.60
N ILE A 52 0.15 3.90 8.98
CA ILE A 52 0.24 3.59 7.55
C ILE A 52 0.28 2.07 7.41
N SER A 53 -0.68 1.50 6.70
CA SER A 53 -0.79 0.07 6.46
C SER A 53 -0.74 -0.23 4.97
N ILE A 54 0.07 -1.22 4.59
CA ILE A 54 0.17 -1.71 3.21
C ILE A 54 -0.48 -3.09 3.14
N TYR A 55 -1.42 -3.25 2.22
CA TYR A 55 -2.12 -4.49 1.96
C TYR A 55 -1.84 -4.97 0.55
N GLN A 56 -1.76 -6.28 0.36
CA GLN A 56 -1.97 -6.92 -0.93
C GLN A 56 -3.47 -7.02 -1.21
N ILE A 57 -3.89 -6.66 -2.42
CA ILE A 57 -5.22 -6.93 -2.91
C ILE A 57 -5.26 -8.41 -3.33
N THR A 58 -6.10 -9.21 -2.68
CA THR A 58 -6.22 -10.65 -2.98
C THR A 58 -7.40 -10.97 -3.88
N LYS A 59 -8.44 -10.13 -3.85
CA LYS A 59 -9.59 -10.26 -4.74
C LYS A 59 -10.35 -8.96 -4.90
N GLU A 60 -10.83 -8.71 -6.11
CA GLU A 60 -11.63 -7.53 -6.45
C GLU A 60 -13.08 -7.90 -6.73
N TYR A 61 -13.97 -6.93 -6.48
CA TYR A 61 -15.39 -7.06 -6.74
C TYR A 61 -15.92 -5.78 -7.40
N PRO A 62 -16.89 -5.88 -8.32
CA PRO A 62 -17.52 -4.71 -8.92
C PRO A 62 -18.30 -3.85 -7.91
N ASN A 63 -18.90 -4.48 -6.90
CA ASN A 63 -19.93 -3.88 -6.04
C ASN A 63 -19.57 -3.87 -4.55
N ARG A 64 -18.34 -4.18 -4.16
CA ARG A 64 -17.88 -4.12 -2.76
C ARG A 64 -16.37 -3.86 -2.68
N ASP A 65 -15.90 -3.62 -1.47
CA ASP A 65 -14.48 -3.49 -1.18
C ASP A 65 -13.72 -4.77 -1.53
N ALA A 66 -12.45 -4.59 -1.90
CA ALA A 66 -11.55 -5.70 -2.19
C ALA A 66 -11.26 -6.53 -0.94
N ASP A 67 -10.99 -7.82 -1.13
CA ASP A 67 -10.42 -8.64 -0.07
C ASP A 67 -8.93 -8.28 0.04
N LEU A 68 -8.47 -8.00 1.26
CA LEU A 68 -7.13 -7.47 1.54
C LEU A 68 -6.33 -8.44 2.43
N PHE A 69 -5.03 -8.54 2.19
CA PHE A 69 -4.08 -9.23 3.06
C PHE A 69 -3.04 -8.23 3.55
N LEU A 70 -2.91 -8.05 4.86
CA LEU A 70 -1.96 -7.10 5.44
C LEU A 70 -0.53 -7.58 5.21
N LEU A 71 0.31 -6.73 4.60
CA LEU A 71 1.74 -6.99 4.43
C LEU A 71 2.54 -6.41 5.59
N ASP A 72 2.35 -5.12 5.89
CA ASP A 72 3.09 -4.42 6.93
C ASP A 72 2.32 -3.17 7.40
N THR A 73 2.64 -2.71 8.61
CA THR A 73 2.08 -1.50 9.21
C THR A 73 3.18 -0.71 9.91
N ARG A 74 3.19 0.62 9.72
CA ARG A 74 4.10 1.53 10.39
C ARG A 74 3.36 2.69 11.03
N LYS A 75 3.83 3.09 12.21
CA LYS A 75 3.35 4.30 12.90
C LYS A 75 4.35 5.42 12.68
N ALA A 76 3.84 6.62 12.47
CA ALA A 76 4.60 7.85 12.32
C ALA A 76 3.89 8.98 13.04
N GLN A 77 4.62 9.96 13.54
CA GLN A 77 4.01 11.22 13.92
C GLN A 77 3.56 11.95 12.66
N ALA A 78 2.46 12.71 12.74
CA ALA A 78 2.00 13.51 11.61
C ALA A 78 3.04 14.58 11.23
N SER A 79 3.86 15.02 12.19
CA SER A 79 4.98 15.94 11.99
C SER A 79 6.22 15.31 11.33
N ASP A 80 6.33 13.97 11.29
CA ASP A 80 7.48 13.30 10.67
C ASP A 80 7.55 13.62 9.17
N VAL A 81 8.75 13.64 8.59
CA VAL A 81 8.95 13.84 7.14
C VAL A 81 9.98 12.82 6.67
N GLY A 82 9.71 12.18 5.53
CA GLY A 82 10.67 11.30 4.89
C GLY A 82 10.07 10.06 4.25
N TRP A 83 10.96 9.14 3.92
CA TRP A 83 10.63 7.89 3.23
C TRP A 83 10.28 6.78 4.21
N PHE A 84 9.10 6.19 4.01
CA PHE A 84 8.71 4.91 4.59
C PHE A 84 8.96 3.83 3.57
N VAL A 85 9.66 2.78 3.99
CA VAL A 85 10.08 1.67 3.13
C VAL A 85 9.39 0.40 3.63
N PHE A 86 8.69 -0.28 2.73
CA PHE A 86 8.01 -1.53 3.00
C PHE A 86 8.61 -2.63 2.11
N ASP A 87 9.02 -3.74 2.70
CA ASP A 87 9.53 -4.89 1.92
C ASP A 87 8.35 -5.60 1.28
N ILE A 88 8.38 -5.72 -0.05
CA ILE A 88 7.37 -6.42 -0.85
C ILE A 88 8.01 -7.54 -1.69
N THR A 89 9.21 -8.00 -1.33
CA THR A 89 9.98 -9.00 -2.06
C THR A 89 9.23 -10.31 -2.20
N VAL A 90 8.64 -10.80 -1.09
CA VAL A 90 7.86 -12.05 -1.09
C VAL A 90 6.61 -11.91 -1.95
N THR A 91 5.85 -10.84 -1.76
CA THR A 91 4.64 -10.54 -2.55
C THR A 91 4.95 -10.42 -4.05
N SER A 92 6.04 -9.73 -4.40
CA SER A 92 6.46 -9.55 -5.79
C SER A 92 6.86 -10.87 -6.44
N ASN A 93 7.57 -11.76 -5.72
CA ASN A 93 7.86 -13.10 -6.21
C ASN A 93 6.58 -13.91 -6.47
N HIS A 94 5.59 -13.84 -5.57
CA HIS A 94 4.30 -14.51 -5.80
C HIS A 94 3.59 -14.00 -7.06
N TRP A 95 3.66 -12.70 -7.35
CA TRP A 95 3.10 -12.12 -8.57
C TRP A 95 3.85 -12.52 -9.83
N VAL A 96 5.17 -12.67 -9.79
CA VAL A 96 5.95 -13.21 -10.93
C VAL A 96 5.54 -14.66 -11.23
N ILE A 97 5.40 -15.49 -10.19
CA ILE A 97 5.03 -16.90 -10.33
C ILE A 97 3.58 -17.05 -10.81
N ASN A 98 2.67 -16.22 -10.31
CA ASN A 98 1.27 -16.22 -10.70
C ASN A 98 0.78 -14.80 -11.02
N PRO A 99 0.98 -14.32 -12.27
CA PRO A 99 0.61 -12.96 -12.67
C PRO A 99 -0.89 -12.64 -12.50
N GLN A 100 -1.75 -13.66 -12.50
CA GLN A 100 -3.20 -13.49 -12.30
C GLN A 100 -3.53 -12.96 -10.90
N ASN A 101 -2.62 -13.17 -9.93
CA ASN A 101 -2.76 -12.70 -8.55
C ASN A 101 -2.17 -11.29 -8.34
N ASN A 102 -1.59 -10.67 -9.38
CA ASN A 102 -1.09 -9.31 -9.32
C ASN A 102 -2.24 -8.29 -9.44
N LEU A 103 -3.00 -8.18 -8.35
CA LEU A 103 -4.03 -7.16 -8.19
C LEU A 103 -3.47 -5.90 -7.50
N GLY A 104 -2.17 -5.84 -7.24
CA GLY A 104 -1.51 -4.66 -6.68
C GLY A 104 -1.62 -4.50 -5.17
N LEU A 105 -1.23 -3.31 -4.71
CA LEU A 105 -1.20 -2.93 -3.30
C LEU A 105 -2.27 -1.88 -3.00
N GLN A 106 -2.74 -1.89 -1.76
CA GLN A 106 -3.54 -0.82 -1.18
C GLN A 106 -2.79 -0.23 0.02
N LEU A 107 -2.56 1.08 -0.01
CA LEU A 107 -2.07 1.86 1.12
C LEU A 107 -3.26 2.45 1.86
N CYS A 108 -3.35 2.26 3.17
CA CYS A 108 -4.30 2.97 4.04
C CYS A 108 -3.52 3.85 5.02
N ALA A 109 -4.01 5.07 5.25
CA ALA A 109 -3.48 5.96 6.26
C ALA A 109 -4.60 6.42 7.20
N GLU A 110 -4.44 6.13 8.49
CA GLU A 110 -5.44 6.39 9.53
C GLU A 110 -4.80 7.19 10.67
N THR A 111 -5.47 8.24 11.13
CA THR A 111 -5.11 8.95 12.37
C THR A 111 -5.71 8.20 13.55
N GLY A 112 -4.93 7.98 14.62
CA GLY A 112 -5.48 7.44 15.86
C GLY A 112 -6.50 8.39 16.49
N ASP A 113 -7.61 7.84 17.01
CA ASP A 113 -8.58 8.58 17.84
C ASP A 113 -7.97 9.03 19.19
#